data_AF-A0A2E7V2M9-F1
#
_entry.id   AF-A0A2E7V2M9-F1
#
_cell.length_a   1.000
_cell.length_b   1.000
_cell.length_c   1.000
_cell.angle_alpha   90.00
_cell.angle_beta   90.00
_cell.angle_gamma   90.00
#
_symmetry.space_group_name_H-M   'P 1'
#
loop_
_entity.id
_entity.type
_entity.pdbx_description
1 polymer ?
#
loop_
_entity_poly.entity_id
_entity_poly.type
_entity_poly.pdbx_seq_one_letter_code
_entity_poly.pdbx_strand_id
1 'polypeptide(L)' 'MLDNELPALLTTKEAAQALFCKSGEHPSRKHFLRIYDMIEHGELTPRYKSSKRVQYLIPRKEILELIG' A
#
# COMPACT_ATOMS: atom_id res chain seq x y z
N MET A 1 -16.73 -17.62 5.59
CA MET A 1 -15.94 -16.59 6.28
C MET A 1 -14.66 -16.45 5.49
N LEU A 2 -14.44 -15.31 4.84
CA LEU A 2 -13.17 -15.03 4.16
C LEU A 2 -12.31 -14.24 5.14
N ASP A 3 -11.60 -14.97 6.01
CA ASP A 3 -10.45 -14.47 6.77
C ASP A 3 -9.34 -14.09 5.78
N ASN A 4 -9.48 -12.95 5.11
CA ASN A 4 -8.39 -12.32 4.38
C ASN A 4 -7.63 -11.44 5.35
N GLU A 5 -6.81 -12.07 6.20
CA GLU A 5 -5.73 -11.37 6.88
C GLU A 5 -4.89 -10.67 5.80
N LEU A 6 -4.88 -9.34 5.78
CA LEU A 6 -4.00 -8.59 4.88
C LEU A 6 -2.58 -9.17 4.98
N PRO A 7 -1.88 -9.37 3.84
CA PRO A 7 -0.53 -9.91 3.85
C PRO A 7 0.38 -9.00 4.68
N ALA A 8 1.39 -9.58 5.35
CA ALA A 8 2.30 -8.81 6.22
C ALA A 8 2.99 -7.64 5.48
N LEU A 9 3.15 -7.78 4.16
CA LEU A 9 3.68 -6.77 3.25
C LEU A 9 2.70 -6.59 2.09
N LEU A 10 2.29 -5.35 1.82
CA LEU A 10 1.39 -4.97 0.74
C LEU A 10 2.18 -4.33 -0.39
N THR A 11 1.88 -4.68 -1.62
CA THR A 11 2.35 -3.92 -2.79
C THR A 11 1.78 -2.51 -2.80
N THR A 12 2.39 -1.59 -3.56
CA THR A 12 1.86 -0.23 -3.77
C THR A 12 0.39 -0.24 -4.22
N LYS A 13 -0.03 -1.25 -4.99
CA LYS A 13 -1.43 -1.42 -5.44
C LYS A 13 -2.35 -1.76 -4.27
N GLU A 14 -1.97 -2.72 -3.45
CA GLU A 14 -2.77 -3.16 -2.30
C GLU A 14 -2.83 -2.06 -1.24
N ALA A 15 -1.74 -1.33 -1.01
CA ALA A 15 -1.73 -0.16 -0.13
C ALA A 15 -2.66 0.95 -0.65
N ALA A 16 -2.59 1.28 -1.94
CA ALA A 16 -3.48 2.27 -2.55
C ALA A 16 -4.96 1.84 -2.50
N GLN A 17 -5.21 0.54 -2.67
CA GLN A 17 -6.55 -0.03 -2.54
C GLN A 17 -7.06 0.10 -1.10
N ALA A 18 -6.25 -0.24 -0.10
CA ALA A 18 -6.64 -0.24 1.30
C ALA A 18 -6.86 1.18 1.85
N LEU A 19 -6.01 2.14 1.48
CA LEU A 19 -6.06 3.50 2.01
C LEU A 19 -7.05 4.42 1.29
N PHE A 20 -7.21 4.27 -0.03
CA PHE A 20 -7.90 5.28 -0.83
C PHE A 20 -9.13 4.78 -1.59
N CYS A 21 -9.31 3.47 -1.73
CA CYS A 21 -10.36 2.92 -2.57
C CYS A 21 -11.47 2.29 -1.71
N LYS A 22 -12.73 2.43 -2.14
CA LYS A 22 -13.84 1.71 -1.51
C LYS A 22 -13.89 0.25 -1.97
N SER A 23 -14.67 -0.58 -1.27
CA SER A 23 -14.89 -1.98 -1.66
C SER A 23 -15.41 -2.06 -3.09
N GLY A 24 -14.68 -2.77 -3.96
CA GLY A 24 -14.99 -2.93 -5.39
C GLY A 24 -14.42 -1.84 -6.33
N GLU A 25 -13.79 -0.79 -5.79
CA GLU A 25 -13.08 0.22 -6.60
C GLU A 25 -11.65 -0.24 -6.91
N HIS A 26 -11.05 0.23 -8.01
CA HIS A 26 -9.65 -0.05 -8.34
C HIS A 26 -8.79 1.21 -8.25
N PRO A 27 -7.54 1.12 -7.75
CA PRO A 27 -6.67 2.27 -7.63
C PRO A 27 -6.34 2.88 -9.00
N SER A 28 -6.54 4.19 -9.10
CA SER A 28 -6.19 4.99 -10.26
C SER A 28 -4.79 5.59 -10.11
N ARG A 29 -4.23 6.17 -11.19
CA ARG A 29 -2.92 6.84 -11.18
C ARG A 29 -2.76 7.85 -10.03
N LYS A 30 -3.82 8.58 -9.69
CA LYS A 30 -3.80 9.55 -8.57
C LYS A 30 -3.57 8.86 -7.22
N HIS A 31 -4.13 7.67 -7.00
CA HIS A 31 -3.96 6.92 -5.75
C HIS A 31 -2.52 6.42 -5.60
N PHE A 32 -1.89 5.94 -6.67
CA PHE A 32 -0.48 5.53 -6.65
C PHE A 32 0.46 6.69 -6.33
N LEU A 33 0.24 7.86 -6.93
CA LEU A 33 1.06 9.05 -6.66
C LEU A 33 1.03 9.45 -5.19
N ARG A 34 -0.12 9.35 -4.52
CA ARG A 34 -0.21 9.63 -3.08
C ARG A 34 0.58 8.64 -2.24
N ILE A 35 0.59 7.35 -2.59
CA ILE A 35 1.43 6.38 -1.87
C ILE A 35 2.92 6.73 -2.03
N TYR A 36 3.36 7.14 -3.22
CA TYR A 36 4.75 7.57 -3.42
C TYR A 36 5.08 8.83 -2.63
N ASP A 37 4.18 9.81 -2.61
CA ASP A 37 4.31 11.03 -1.83
C ASP A 37 4.47 10.72 -0.33
N MET A 38 3.64 9.83 0.21
CA MET A 38 3.74 9.36 1.60
C MET A 38 5.08 8.64 1.88
N ILE A 39 5.61 7.90 0.92
CA ILE A 39 6.94 7.29 1.03
C ILE A 39 8.03 8.36 1.04
N GLU A 40 7.96 9.35 0.14
CA GLU A 40 8.95 10.44 0.05
C GLU A 40 8.94 11.35 1.28
N HIS A 41 7.76 11.58 1.86
CA HIS A 41 7.57 12.36 3.09
C HIS A 41 7.82 11.55 4.38
N GLY A 42 8.12 10.25 4.28
CA GLY A 42 8.43 9.39 5.44
C GLY A 42 7.22 8.94 6.26
N GLU A 43 6.01 9.11 5.75
CA GLU A 43 4.77 8.57 6.33
C GLU A 43 4.68 7.04 6.17
N LEU A 44 5.31 6.51 5.11
CA LEU A 44 5.42 5.07 4.85
C LEU A 44 6.89 4.67 4.70
N THR A 45 7.28 3.55 5.31
CA THR A 45 8.62 2.97 5.28
C THR A 45 8.61 1.67 4.45
N PRO A 46 8.69 1.75 3.12
CA PRO A 46 8.58 0.58 2.28
C PRO A 46 9.84 -0.27 2.35
N ARG A 47 9.66 -1.58 2.24
CA ARG A 47 10.74 -2.53 1.97
C ARG A 47 10.92 -2.70 0.47
N TYR A 48 12.17 -2.76 0.03
CA TYR A 48 12.50 -2.95 -1.37
C TYR A 48 12.47 -4.44 -1.72
N LYS A 49 11.72 -4.81 -2.75
CA LYS A 49 11.89 -6.11 -3.42
C LYS A 49 12.50 -5.86 -4.79
N SER A 50 13.78 -6.19 -4.93
CA SER A 50 14.45 -6.18 -6.22
C SER A 50 13.99 -7.38 -7.03
N SER A 51 13.05 -7.15 -7.92
CA SER A 51 12.84 -7.96 -9.11
C SER A 51 13.09 -7.03 -10.30
N LYS A 52 13.05 -7.49 -11.55
CA LYS A 52 13.35 -6.67 -12.76
C LYS A 52 12.58 -5.32 -12.87
N ARG A 53 11.64 -5.02 -11.96
CA ARG A 53 11.04 -3.72 -11.66
C ARG A 53 11.14 -3.45 -10.15
N VAL A 54 11.56 -2.24 -9.76
CA VAL A 54 11.57 -1.80 -8.35
C VAL A 54 10.13 -1.84 -7.83
N GLN A 55 9.86 -2.68 -6.84
CA GLN A 55 8.56 -2.78 -6.19
C GLN A 55 8.71 -2.41 -4.71
N TYR A 56 7.88 -1.47 -4.27
CA TYR A 56 7.74 -1.11 -2.87
C TYR A 56 6.75 -2.04 -2.20
N LEU A 57 7.18 -2.61 -1.08
CA LEU A 57 6.37 -3.45 -0.20
C LEU A 57 6.17 -2.73 1.13
N ILE A 58 4.95 -2.27 1.38
CA ILE A 58 4.59 -1.47 2.53
C ILE A 58 4.08 -2.40 3.65
N PRO A 59 4.63 -2.35 4.86
CA PRO A 59 4.15 -3.16 5.97
C PRO A 59 2.68 -2.92 6.29
N ARG A 60 1.93 -4.00 6.51
CA ARG A 60 0.51 -3.92 6.91
C ARG A 60 0.29 -3.03 8.13
N LYS A 61 1.18 -3.11 9.11
CA LYS A 61 1.08 -2.34 10.34
C LYS A 61 0.96 -0.84 10.05
N GLU A 62 1.76 -0.31 9.13
CA GLU A 62 1.75 1.11 8.76
C GLU A 62 0.45 1.49 8.05
N ILE A 63 -0.07 0.62 7.19
CA ILE A 63 -1.37 0.82 6.54
C ILE A 63 -2.50 0.84 7.57
N LEU A 64 -2.47 -0.06 8.56
CA LEU A 64 -3.46 -0.06 9.64
C LEU A 64 -3.35 1.19 10.50
N GLU A 65 -2.14 1.59 10.91
CA GLU A 65 -1.91 2.81 11.70
C GLU A 65 -2.45 4.08 11.01
N LEU A 66 -2.44 4.13 9.67
CA LEU A 66 -3.02 5.22 8.88
C LEU A 66 -4.55 5.17 8.78
N ILE A 67 -5.17 4.00 8.94
CA ILE A 67 -6.63 3.82 8.86
C ILE A 67 -7.29 4.01 10.24
N GLY A 68 -6.58 3.68 11.33
CA GLY A 68 -7.06 3.72 12.72
C GLY A 68 -7.14 2.33 13.33
#